data_AF-A0A8T4M9W0-F1
#
_entry.id   AF-A0A8T4M9W0-F1
#
_cell.length_a   1.000
_cell.length_b   1.000
_cell.length_c   1.000
_cell.angle_alpha   90.00
_cell.angle_beta   90.00
_cell.angle_gamma   90.00
#
_symmetry.space_group_name_H-M   'P 1'
#
loop_
_entity.id
_entity.type
_entity.pdbx_description
1 polymer ?
#
loop_
_entity_poly.entity_id
_entity_poly.type
_entity_poly.pdbx_seq_one_letter_code
_entity_poly.pdbx_strand_id
1 'polypeptide(L)'
;MGLGKMKQQQRYQEGHWLSIGSGFGIMFGLLIGIPFDNSAISLLVGVVIGLIFGYALEKKFNPNPIKLTPKQRRLKIIMAIIVIIIAFLVAFFIFTNTSFHTIFSLERT
;
A
#
# COMPACT_ATOMS: atom_id res chain seq x y z
N MET A 1 26.15 -37.60 15.95
CA MET A 1 24.70 -37.28 15.83
C MET A 1 24.57 -35.85 15.32
N GLY A 2 24.33 -35.67 14.02
CA GLY A 2 24.19 -34.35 13.42
C GLY A 2 22.79 -33.80 13.67
N LEU A 3 22.69 -32.75 14.50
CA LEU A 3 21.48 -31.93 14.61
C LEU A 3 21.29 -31.17 13.30
N GLY A 4 20.60 -31.81 12.36
CA GLY A 4 20.08 -31.16 11.17
C GLY A 4 19.17 -30.02 11.62
N LYS A 5 19.67 -28.78 11.53
CA LYS A 5 18.86 -27.56 11.68
C LYS A 5 17.78 -27.63 10.60
N MET A 6 16.63 -28.19 10.95
CA MET A 6 15.44 -28.09 10.12
C MET A 6 15.15 -26.60 10.00
N LYS A 7 15.50 -26.01 8.85
CA LYS A 7 15.08 -24.66 8.47
C LYS A 7 13.56 -24.67 8.49
N GLN A 8 12.95 -24.30 9.61
CA GLN A 8 11.57 -23.88 9.64
C GLN A 8 11.49 -22.69 8.69
N GLN A 9 11.06 -22.94 7.45
CA GLN A 9 10.70 -21.86 6.54
C GLN A 9 9.58 -21.08 7.24
N GLN A 10 9.86 -19.84 7.64
CA GLN A 10 8.86 -18.94 8.22
C GLN A 10 7.71 -18.85 7.21
N ARG A 11 6.56 -19.40 7.59
CA ARG A 11 5.33 -19.30 6.79
C ARG A 11 4.57 -18.08 7.24
N TYR A 12 4.15 -17.27 6.28
CA TYR A 12 3.37 -16.08 6.54
C TYR A 12 1.91 -16.30 6.15
N GLN A 13 1.03 -15.49 6.73
CA GLN A 13 -0.37 -15.46 6.31
C GLN A 13 -0.49 -15.01 4.86
N GLU A 14 -1.54 -15.49 4.20
CA GLU A 14 -1.83 -15.13 2.82
C GLU A 14 -1.84 -13.60 2.59
N GLY A 15 -1.05 -13.17 1.61
CA GLY A 15 -0.94 -11.78 1.21
C GLY A 15 -0.13 -10.93 2.18
N HIS A 16 0.79 -11.52 2.93
CA HIS A 16 1.73 -10.79 3.78
C HIS A 16 2.70 -9.95 2.94
N TRP A 17 3.36 -10.58 1.96
CA TRP A 17 4.28 -9.88 1.05
C TRP A 17 3.53 -8.99 0.09
N LEU A 18 2.29 -9.34 -0.25
CA LEU A 18 1.43 -8.47 -1.04
C LEU A 18 1.15 -7.15 -0.28
N SER A 19 0.79 -7.21 1.00
CA SER A 19 0.62 -6.02 1.84
C SER A 19 1.88 -5.18 1.98
N ILE A 20 3.05 -5.81 2.15
CA ILE A 20 4.35 -5.11 2.19
C ILE A 20 4.64 -4.43 0.85
N GLY A 21 4.43 -5.15 -0.25
CA GLY A 21 4.60 -4.64 -1.60
C GLY A 21 3.70 -3.43 -1.88
N SER A 22 2.41 -3.49 -1.50
CA SER A 22 1.49 -2.35 -1.62
C SER A 22 1.99 -1.12 -0.87
N GLY A 23 2.43 -1.29 0.39
CA GLY A 23 2.94 -0.19 1.21
C GLY A 23 4.20 0.43 0.61
N PHE A 24 5.13 -0.41 0.14
CA PHE A 24 6.32 0.04 -0.58
C PHE A 24 5.96 0.80 -1.86
N GLY A 25 5.01 0.27 -2.65
CA GLY A 25 4.55 0.88 -3.89
C GLY A 25 3.95 2.27 -3.68
N ILE A 26 3.09 2.45 -2.68
CA ILE A 26 2.52 3.77 -2.34
C ILE A 26 3.63 4.76 -2.00
N MET A 27 4.56 4.37 -1.11
CA MET A 27 5.67 5.22 -0.71
C MET A 27 6.56 5.60 -1.91
N PHE A 28 6.85 4.62 -2.77
CA PHE A 28 7.65 4.82 -3.97
C PHE A 28 6.95 5.71 -5.01
N GLY A 29 5.65 5.52 -5.22
CA GLY A 29 4.85 6.35 -6.12
C GLY A 29 4.70 7.80 -5.66
N LEU A 30 4.66 8.04 -4.35
CA LEU A 30 4.70 9.40 -3.79
C LEU A 30 6.05 10.08 -4.07
N LEU A 31 7.17 9.36 -3.88
CA LEU A 31 8.51 9.89 -4.14
C LEU A 31 8.75 10.17 -5.63
N ILE A 32 8.33 9.26 -6.49
CA ILE A 32 8.46 9.44 -7.95
C ILE A 32 7.50 10.51 -8.47
N GLY A 33 6.41 10.82 -7.77
CA GLY A 33 5.43 11.80 -8.24
C GLY A 33 5.88 13.24 -8.26
N ILE A 34 6.88 13.57 -7.45
CA ILE A 34 7.43 14.93 -7.35
C ILE A 34 7.79 15.52 -8.73
N PRO A 35 8.50 14.81 -9.63
CA PRO A 35 8.82 15.33 -10.96
C PRO A 35 7.67 15.34 -11.99
N PHE A 36 6.52 14.72 -11.75
CA PHE A 36 5.48 14.57 -12.78
C PHE A 36 4.31 15.56 -12.68
N ASP A 37 4.31 16.45 -11.68
CA ASP A 37 3.23 17.39 -11.34
C ASP A 37 1.81 16.78 -11.28
N ASN A 38 1.74 15.44 -11.24
CA ASN A 38 0.52 14.66 -11.22
C ASN A 38 0.66 13.51 -10.23
N SER A 39 0.37 13.85 -8.98
CA SER A 39 0.43 12.93 -7.84
C SER A 39 -0.53 11.75 -7.96
N ALA A 40 -1.64 11.89 -8.71
CA ALA A 40 -2.58 10.80 -8.92
C ALA A 40 -1.98 9.72 -9.83
N ILE A 41 -1.34 10.10 -10.94
CA ILE A 41 -0.69 9.16 -11.84
C ILE A 41 0.48 8.47 -11.13
N SER A 42 1.29 9.21 -10.39
CA SER A 42 2.46 8.64 -9.71
C SER A 42 2.07 7.64 -8.62
N LEU A 43 1.01 7.94 -7.87
CA LEU A 43 0.49 7.05 -6.83
C LEU A 43 -0.11 5.79 -7.45
N LEU A 44 -0.83 5.91 -8.57
CA LEU A 44 -1.33 4.76 -9.34
C LEU A 44 -0.18 3.86 -9.80
N VAL A 45 0.85 4.44 -10.44
CA VAL A 45 2.03 3.71 -10.92
C VAL A 45 2.74 3.03 -9.76
N GLY A 46 2.95 3.74 -8.65
CA GLY A 46 3.55 3.19 -7.44
C GLY A 46 2.77 1.99 -6.89
N VAL A 47 1.45 2.10 -6.77
CA VAL A 47 0.58 0.99 -6.33
C VAL A 47 0.71 -0.21 -7.24
N VAL A 48 0.67 -0.02 -8.56
CA VAL A 48 0.81 -1.13 -9.53
C VAL A 48 2.17 -1.82 -9.38
N ILE A 49 3.26 -1.06 -9.32
CA ILE A 49 4.61 -1.60 -9.12
C ILE A 49 4.70 -2.36 -7.79
N GLY A 50 4.19 -1.77 -6.72
CA GLY A 50 4.17 -2.38 -5.39
C GLY A 50 3.40 -3.70 -5.34
N LEU A 51 2.24 -3.76 -5.99
CA LEU A 51 1.44 -4.98 -6.08
C LEU A 51 2.16 -6.08 -6.85
N ILE A 52 2.78 -5.74 -8.00
CA ILE A 52 3.57 -6.69 -8.79
C ILE A 52 4.74 -7.22 -7.96
N PHE A 53 5.47 -6.32 -7.29
CA PHE A 53 6.60 -6.67 -6.44
C PHE A 53 6.17 -7.56 -5.26
N GLY A 54 5.11 -7.18 -4.56
CA GLY A 54 4.55 -7.95 -3.45
C GLY A 54 4.06 -9.33 -3.87
N TYR A 55 3.42 -9.42 -5.04
CA TYR A 55 3.02 -10.70 -5.62
C TYR A 55 4.22 -11.60 -5.97
N ALA A 56 5.27 -11.03 -6.57
CA ALA A 56 6.49 -11.76 -6.89
C ALA A 56 7.19 -12.29 -5.61
N LEU A 57 7.21 -11.48 -4.54
CA LEU A 57 7.74 -11.89 -3.25
C LEU A 57 6.87 -12.96 -2.59
N GLU A 58 5.54 -12.84 -2.63
CA GLU A 58 4.62 -13.85 -2.09
C GLU A 58 4.85 -15.21 -2.75
N LYS A 59 4.97 -15.23 -4.09
CA LYS A 59 5.24 -16.46 -4.85
C LYS A 59 6.61 -17.06 -4.54
N LYS A 60 7.63 -16.21 -4.34
CA LYS A 60 9.02 -16.66 -4.12
C LYS A 60 9.29 -17.08 -2.68
N PHE A 61 8.74 -16.36 -1.70
CA PHE A 61 9.07 -16.51 -0.28
C PHE A 61 7.94 -17.08 0.57
N ASN A 62 6.71 -17.19 0.05
CA ASN A 62 5.58 -17.79 0.75
C ASN A 62 4.82 -18.81 -0.12
N PRO A 63 5.48 -19.88 -0.62
CA PRO A 63 4.88 -20.85 -1.54
C PRO A 63 3.71 -21.65 -0.94
N ASN A 64 3.66 -21.77 0.40
CA ASN A 64 2.61 -22.46 1.14
C ASN A 64 2.03 -21.54 2.23
N PRO A 65 1.23 -20.54 1.85
CA PRO A 65 0.73 -19.53 2.79
C PRO A 65 -0.25 -20.13 3.79
N ILE A 66 -0.29 -19.57 4.99
CA ILE A 66 -1.31 -19.90 5.98
C ILE A 66 -2.62 -19.25 5.53
N LYS A 67 -3.59 -20.08 5.14
CA LYS A 67 -4.92 -19.61 4.72
C LYS A 67 -5.60 -18.88 5.88
N LEU A 68 -6.17 -17.73 5.59
CA LEU A 68 -6.89 -16.93 6.58
C LEU A 68 -8.22 -17.62 6.93
N THR A 69 -8.55 -17.62 8.21
CA THR A 69 -9.91 -17.98 8.65
C THR A 69 -10.91 -16.94 8.11
N PRO A 70 -12.18 -17.31 7.87
CA PRO A 70 -13.18 -16.37 7.35
C PRO A 70 -13.35 -15.13 8.24
N LYS A 71 -13.17 -15.27 9.56
CA LYS A 71 -13.19 -14.16 10.52
C LYS A 71 -12.01 -13.20 10.32
N GLN A 72 -10.78 -13.73 10.17
CA GLN A 72 -9.60 -12.91 9.91
C GLN A 72 -9.64 -12.24 8.53
N ARG A 73 -10.15 -12.94 7.51
CA ARG A 73 -10.33 -12.37 6.17
C ARG A 73 -11.26 -11.16 6.21
N ARG A 74 -12.39 -11.25 6.90
CA ARG A 74 -13.32 -10.13 7.10
C ARG A 74 -12.64 -8.97 7.82
N LEU A 75 -11.89 -9.23 8.89
CA LEU A 75 -11.15 -8.20 9.62
C LEU A 75 -10.13 -7.48 8.73
N LYS A 76 -9.36 -8.23 7.93
CA LYS A 76 -8.37 -7.68 7.01
C LYS A 76 -9.02 -6.80 5.92
N ILE A 77 -10.18 -7.21 5.40
CA ILE A 77 -10.97 -6.40 4.47
C ILE A 77 -11.48 -5.12 5.13
N ILE A 78 -12.04 -5.21 6.34
CA ILE A 78 -12.52 -4.04 7.10
C ILE A 78 -11.36 -3.07 7.35
N MET A 79 -10.20 -3.54 7.77
CA MET A 79 -9.01 -2.70 7.95
C MET A 79 -8.57 -2.03 6.65
N ALA A 80 -8.55 -2.76 5.52
CA ALA A 80 -8.22 -2.18 4.23
C ALA A 80 -9.21 -1.06 3.83
N ILE A 81 -10.51 -1.28 4.05
CA ILE A 81 -11.55 -0.27 3.80
C ILE A 81 -11.33 0.97 4.68
N ILE A 82 -11.05 0.79 5.98
CA ILE A 82 -10.76 1.90 6.90
C ILE A 82 -9.56 2.71 6.41
N VAL A 83 -8.47 2.05 6.00
CA VAL A 83 -7.28 2.73 5.46
C VAL A 83 -7.61 3.54 4.20
N ILE A 84 -8.42 2.99 3.29
CA ILE A 84 -8.86 3.69 2.07
C ILE A 84 -9.71 4.92 2.43
N ILE A 85 -10.64 4.79 3.37
CA ILE A 85 -11.47 5.92 3.83
C ILE A 85 -10.59 7.03 4.42
N ILE A 86 -9.65 6.68 5.30
CA ILE A 86 -8.73 7.66 5.91
C ILE A 86 -7.90 8.34 4.82
N ALA A 87 -7.32 7.58 3.89
CA ALA A 87 -6.53 8.15 2.78
C ALA A 87 -7.36 9.12 1.92
N PHE A 88 -8.62 8.77 1.65
CA PHE A 88 -9.55 9.64 0.92
C PHE A 88 -9.85 10.92 1.69
N LEU A 89 -10.14 10.84 3.00
CA LEU A 89 -10.40 12.00 3.85
C LEU A 89 -9.18 12.94 3.91
N VAL A 90 -7.97 12.40 4.02
CA VAL A 90 -6.73 13.19 3.99
C VAL A 90 -6.56 13.87 2.64
N ALA A 91 -6.73 13.15 1.53
CA ALA A 91 -6.64 13.71 0.18
C ALA A 91 -7.69 14.82 -0.05
N PHE A 92 -8.93 14.59 0.40
CA PHE A 92 -10.01 15.57 0.33
C PHE A 92 -9.68 16.82 1.14
N PHE A 93 -9.19 16.66 2.37
CA PHE A 93 -8.77 17.79 3.22
C PHE A 93 -7.62 18.59 2.58
N ILE A 94 -6.60 17.94 2.02
CA ILE A 94 -5.51 18.63 1.31
C ILE A 94 -6.08 19.42 0.11
N PHE A 95 -6.96 18.80 -0.67
CA PHE A 95 -7.57 19.42 -1.84
C PHE A 95 -8.39 20.67 -1.49
N THR A 96 -9.23 20.61 -0.44
CA THR A 96 -10.04 21.77 -0.04
C THR A 96 -9.19 22.93 0.48
N ASN A 97 -8.16 22.65 1.29
CA ASN A 97 -7.24 23.69 1.78
C ASN A 97 -6.41 24.33 0.65
N THR A 98 -5.91 23.53 -0.28
CA THR A 98 -5.13 24.03 -1.43
C THR A 98 -5.99 24.92 -2.34
N SER A 99 -7.23 24.50 -2.60
CA SER A 99 -8.18 25.26 -3.42
C SER A 99 -8.55 26.59 -2.76
N PHE A 100 -8.77 26.59 -1.44
CA PHE A 100 -9.10 27.80 -0.69
C PHE A 100 -7.97 28.84 -0.74
N HIS A 101 -6.71 28.42 -0.57
CA HIS A 101 -5.56 29.32 -0.67
C HIS A 101 -5.38 29.92 -2.07
N THR A 102 -5.69 29.14 -3.12
CA THR A 102 -5.57 29.59 -4.51
C THR A 102 -6.62 30.66 -4.85
N ILE A 103 -7.88 30.46 -4.42
CA ILE A 103 -8.97 31.41 -4.64
C ILE A 103 -8.68 32.74 -3.91
N PHE A 104 -8.25 32.69 -2.66
CA PHE A 104 -8.00 33.90 -1.87
C PHE A 104 -6.76 34.70 -2.34
N SER A 105 -5.87 34.10 -3.12
CA SER A 105 -4.73 34.79 -3.73
C SER A 105 -5.12 35.58 -4.98
N LEU A 106 -6.14 35.14 -5.73
CA LEU A 106 -6.63 35.83 -6.93
C LEU A 106 -7.50 37.05 -6.59
N GLU A 107 -8.13 37.05 -5.41
CA GLU A 107 -8.98 38.16 -4.95
C GLU A 107 -8.16 39.36 -4.42
N ARG A 108 -6.84 39.17 -4.19
CA ARG A 108 -5.92 40.21 -3.68
C ARG A 108 -5.04 40.89 -4.74
N THR A 109 -5.18 40.53 -6.01
CA THR A 109 -4.46 41.11 -7.16
C THR A 109 -5.43 41.81 -8.10
#